data_AF-A0AA39PEX0-F1
#
_entry.id   AF-A0AA39PEX0-F1
#
_cell.length_a   1.000
_cell.length_b   1.000
_cell.length_c   1.000
_cell.angle_alpha   90.00
_cell.angle_beta   90.00
_cell.angle_gamma   90.00
#
_symmetry.space_group_name_H-M   'P 1'
#
loop_
_entity.id
_entity.type
_entity.pdbx_description
1 polymer ?
#
loop_
_entity_poly.entity_id
_entity_poly.type
_entity_poly.pdbx_seq_one_letter_code
_entity_poly.pdbx_strand_id
1 'polypeptide(L)'
;MQCAAERGAFNPLDPAKDDHTNMFPLHLCSVILESFHMLPKHPTHNFSSPIVLDFKDALPYFLNKICDNVLGMFSEFSNHPSLSDPSLPQSLKLIVVAIKFLCHRSSLPESTMSHTTICQSLNAVIPKIMTTEYSFWDITSQEATALIVALEDIIAACLSPLHIMESDWIDLCHDTIEVYYWMAFEAPSACSFCWDQIKDNSYRSDNECGVFTNLLEKHIPIAFTVFHESQCLPFLGSHTFHKASVSLVSAYITGILAMQQDSNRAMDAESLQQHMDCLYNPQNQFTACSILAMSDIFHDQTAVHKDITALAQLCPQDAAWEECYRKLDDLVQDKDGEFFSKQLKWQKSGESYGYFPLEHTMVFPDSLSEWHLIDCIHHFFQQWFGQKPGGDPEQGQQV
;
A
#
# COMPACT_ATOMS: atom_id res chain seq x y z
N MET A 1 1.77 25.32 -32.93
CA MET A 1 2.90 24.45 -32.56
C MET A 1 4.19 24.83 -33.28
N GLN A 2 4.37 24.59 -34.58
CA GLN A 2 5.64 24.89 -35.27
C GLN A 2 6.13 26.34 -35.07
N CYS A 3 5.28 27.35 -35.34
CA CYS A 3 5.63 28.77 -35.11
C CYS A 3 5.87 29.15 -33.64
N ALA A 4 5.53 28.28 -32.68
CA ALA A 4 5.83 28.48 -31.26
C ALA A 4 7.18 27.84 -30.90
N ALA A 5 7.51 26.67 -31.46
CA ALA A 5 8.84 26.07 -31.37
C ALA A 5 9.91 26.98 -31.99
N GLU A 6 9.64 27.55 -33.18
CA GLU A 6 10.51 28.54 -33.83
C GLU A 6 10.72 29.82 -33.01
N ARG A 7 9.85 30.10 -32.04
CA ARG A 7 9.93 31.23 -31.10
C ARG A 7 10.50 30.85 -29.73
N GLY A 8 10.98 29.61 -29.57
CA GLY A 8 11.58 29.13 -28.31
C GLY A 8 10.58 28.81 -27.20
N ALA A 9 9.28 28.64 -27.50
CA ALA A 9 8.28 28.29 -26.49
C ALA A 9 8.50 26.90 -25.86
N PHE A 10 9.27 26.03 -26.53
CA PHE A 10 9.67 24.69 -26.07
C PHE A 10 11.17 24.62 -25.77
N ASN A 11 11.81 25.75 -25.44
CA ASN A 11 13.19 25.73 -24.94
C ASN A 11 13.26 24.89 -23.66
N PRO A 12 14.34 24.12 -23.43
CA PRO A 12 14.51 23.34 -22.21
C PRO A 12 14.34 24.18 -20.94
N LEU A 13 13.50 23.70 -20.02
CA LEU A 13 13.37 24.25 -18.69
C LEU A 13 14.53 23.77 -17.81
N ASP A 14 15.08 24.70 -17.04
CA ASP A 14 16.09 24.44 -16.02
C ASP A 14 15.39 24.40 -14.65
N PRO A 15 15.31 23.25 -13.96
CA PRO A 15 14.66 23.14 -12.64
C PRO A 15 15.28 24.05 -11.58
N ALA A 16 16.56 24.43 -11.71
CA ALA A 16 17.21 25.36 -10.79
C ALA A 16 16.88 26.84 -11.09
N LYS A 17 16.12 27.11 -12.16
CA LYS A 17 15.69 28.44 -12.59
C LYS A 17 14.22 28.48 -13.03
N ASP A 18 13.36 27.58 -12.55
CA ASP A 18 11.93 27.62 -12.93
C ASP A 18 11.29 28.93 -12.47
N ASP A 19 10.67 29.62 -13.42
CA ASP A 19 9.85 30.79 -13.16
C ASP A 19 8.45 30.32 -12.79
N HIS A 20 8.18 30.16 -11.50
CA HIS A 20 6.88 29.74 -10.97
C HIS A 20 5.72 30.65 -11.43
N THR A 21 6.00 31.91 -11.82
CA THR A 21 4.98 32.84 -12.34
C THR A 21 4.61 32.56 -13.81
N ASN A 22 5.47 31.89 -14.58
CA ASN A 22 5.21 31.49 -15.95
C ASN A 22 4.23 30.31 -15.97
N MET A 23 2.93 30.56 -16.15
CA MET A 23 1.91 29.51 -16.11
C MET A 23 1.85 28.63 -17.38
N PHE A 24 2.61 28.94 -18.44
CA PHE A 24 2.54 28.20 -19.71
C PHE A 24 2.92 26.70 -19.58
N PRO A 25 4.04 26.30 -18.95
CA PRO A 25 4.39 24.89 -18.80
C PRO A 25 3.39 24.15 -17.92
N LEU A 26 2.87 24.80 -16.88
CA LEU A 26 1.85 24.25 -15.98
C LEU A 26 0.56 23.91 -16.73
N HIS A 27 0.01 24.86 -17.49
CA HIS A 27 -1.20 24.63 -18.29
C HIS A 27 -0.97 23.58 -19.37
N LEU A 28 0.21 23.54 -19.99
CA LEU A 28 0.59 22.50 -20.94
C LEU A 28 0.55 21.10 -20.30
N CYS A 29 1.14 20.95 -19.10
CA CYS A 29 1.07 19.70 -18.34
C CYS A 29 -0.36 19.32 -17.94
N SER A 30 -1.17 20.26 -17.42
CA SER A 30 -2.57 19.98 -17.07
C SER A 30 -3.34 19.43 -18.27
N VAL A 31 -3.24 20.10 -19.42
CA VAL A 31 -3.94 19.67 -20.64
C VAL A 31 -3.45 18.30 -21.16
N ILE A 32 -2.16 17.99 -21.02
CA ILE A 32 -1.59 16.67 -21.34
C ILE A 32 -2.19 15.57 -20.45
N LEU A 33 -2.18 15.78 -19.14
CA LEU A 33 -2.70 14.82 -18.15
C LEU A 33 -4.22 14.66 -18.27
N GLU A 34 -4.94 15.75 -18.50
CA GLU A 34 -6.38 15.73 -18.71
C GLU A 34 -6.77 14.92 -19.95
N SER A 35 -6.09 15.12 -21.08
CA SER A 35 -6.38 14.47 -22.36
C SER A 35 -5.80 13.06 -22.51
N PHE A 36 -5.11 12.50 -21.51
CA PHE A 36 -4.48 11.17 -21.58
C PHE A 36 -5.44 10.07 -22.08
N HIS A 37 -6.62 9.96 -21.47
CA HIS A 37 -7.65 8.97 -21.84
C HIS A 37 -8.18 9.10 -23.28
N MET A 38 -8.03 10.27 -23.93
CA MET A 38 -8.51 10.50 -25.29
C MET A 38 -7.50 10.09 -26.37
N LEU A 39 -6.30 9.60 -25.99
CA LEU A 39 -5.30 9.12 -26.95
C LEU A 39 -5.82 7.90 -27.74
N PRO A 40 -5.95 8.00 -29.07
CA PRO A 40 -6.30 6.84 -29.87
C PRO A 40 -5.14 5.83 -29.89
N LYS A 41 -5.38 4.57 -29.49
CA LYS A 41 -4.40 3.47 -29.69
C LYS A 41 -4.00 3.32 -31.17
N HIS A 42 -4.88 3.76 -32.08
CA HIS A 42 -4.66 3.79 -33.52
C HIS A 42 -5.08 5.14 -34.10
N PRO A 43 -4.30 5.75 -35.02
CA PRO A 43 -4.65 7.02 -35.64
C PRO A 43 -5.90 6.89 -36.52
N THR A 44 -7.07 7.22 -35.97
CA THR A 44 -8.34 7.29 -36.69
C THR A 44 -8.36 8.53 -37.59
N HIS A 45 -7.82 8.38 -38.81
CA HIS A 45 -7.59 9.44 -39.80
C HIS A 45 -8.85 10.18 -40.34
N ASN A 46 -10.03 10.00 -39.76
CA ASN A 46 -11.26 10.68 -40.18
C ASN A 46 -11.33 12.12 -39.65
N PHE A 47 -10.52 13.01 -40.24
CA PHE A 47 -10.60 14.47 -40.07
C PHE A 47 -11.82 15.09 -40.79
N SER A 48 -12.99 14.45 -40.69
CA SER A 48 -14.28 14.94 -41.21
C SER A 48 -14.89 16.00 -40.29
N SER A 49 -14.05 16.92 -39.79
CA SER A 49 -14.36 18.09 -38.96
C SER A 49 -15.05 17.86 -37.60
N PRO A 50 -14.28 17.70 -36.51
CA PRO A 50 -14.54 18.45 -35.30
C PRO A 50 -14.08 19.91 -35.51
N ILE A 51 -14.95 20.88 -35.20
CA ILE A 51 -14.49 22.26 -34.98
C ILE A 51 -13.79 22.25 -33.62
N VAL A 52 -12.48 22.04 -33.64
CA VAL A 52 -11.62 22.06 -32.46
C VAL A 52 -11.50 23.53 -32.00
N LEU A 53 -12.20 23.86 -30.92
CA LEU A 53 -12.29 25.23 -30.39
C LEU A 53 -11.15 25.57 -29.42
N ASP A 54 -10.57 24.56 -28.76
CA ASP A 54 -9.50 24.73 -27.77
C ASP A 54 -8.31 23.78 -28.02
N PHE A 55 -7.14 24.14 -27.47
CA PHE A 55 -5.93 23.33 -27.50
C PHE A 55 -6.10 21.96 -26.83
N LYS A 56 -6.92 21.88 -25.77
CA LYS A 56 -7.26 20.62 -25.10
C LYS A 56 -7.93 19.61 -26.02
N ASP A 57 -8.91 20.07 -26.79
CA ASP A 57 -9.63 19.27 -27.78
C ASP A 57 -8.74 18.91 -28.99
N ALA A 58 -7.74 19.76 -29.28
CA ALA A 58 -6.76 19.51 -30.35
C ALA A 58 -5.77 18.40 -29.98
N LEU A 59 -5.42 18.30 -28.70
CA LEU A 59 -4.24 17.57 -28.24
C LEU A 59 -4.18 16.09 -28.71
N PRO A 60 -5.26 15.28 -28.62
CA PRO A 60 -5.22 13.87 -29.02
C PRO A 60 -4.87 13.67 -30.51
N TYR A 61 -5.23 14.62 -31.38
CA TYR A 61 -4.98 14.55 -32.82
C TYR A 61 -3.57 14.97 -33.22
N PHE A 62 -2.88 15.73 -32.36
CA PHE A 62 -1.57 16.31 -32.64
C PHE A 62 -0.46 15.80 -31.72
N LEU A 63 -0.75 14.95 -30.75
CA LEU A 63 0.20 14.49 -29.73
C LEU A 63 1.53 14.04 -30.32
N ASN A 64 1.53 13.11 -31.28
CA ASN A 64 2.75 12.60 -31.93
C ASN A 64 3.58 13.68 -32.66
N LYS A 65 3.00 14.85 -32.98
CA LYS A 65 3.72 15.99 -33.58
C LYS A 65 4.26 16.98 -32.54
N ILE A 66 3.88 16.81 -31.28
CA ILE A 66 4.27 17.69 -30.18
C ILE A 66 5.09 16.96 -29.11
N CYS A 67 4.98 15.62 -28.99
CA CYS A 67 5.74 14.80 -28.03
C CYS A 67 7.21 15.20 -27.99
N ASP A 68 7.90 15.17 -29.13
CA ASP A 68 9.34 15.48 -29.19
C ASP A 68 9.66 16.91 -28.74
N ASN A 69 8.79 17.89 -29.05
CA ASN A 69 8.98 19.28 -28.62
C ASN A 69 8.76 19.43 -27.11
N VAL A 70 7.74 18.78 -26.55
CA VAL A 70 7.40 18.88 -25.13
C VAL A 70 8.37 18.06 -24.27
N LEU A 71 8.78 16.87 -24.72
CA LEU A 71 9.86 16.10 -24.10
C LEU A 71 11.20 16.84 -24.16
N GLY A 72 11.49 17.57 -25.24
CA GLY A 72 12.64 18.47 -25.32
C GLY A 72 12.58 19.63 -24.32
N MET A 73 11.40 20.25 -24.18
CA MET A 73 11.14 21.31 -23.20
C MET A 73 11.33 20.84 -21.74
N PHE A 74 10.93 19.62 -21.42
CA PHE A 74 11.07 19.03 -20.09
C PHE A 74 12.23 18.02 -20.00
N SER A 75 13.27 18.18 -20.82
CA SER A 75 14.36 17.21 -20.95
C SER A 75 15.07 16.91 -19.62
N GLU A 76 15.28 17.92 -18.76
CA GLU A 76 15.87 17.73 -17.43
C GLU A 76 15.04 16.81 -16.50
N PHE A 77 13.71 16.79 -16.67
CA PHE A 77 12.80 15.89 -15.94
C PHE A 77 12.74 14.49 -16.57
N SER A 78 13.23 14.33 -17.80
CA SER A 78 13.25 13.05 -18.53
C SER A 78 14.50 12.19 -18.28
N ASN A 79 15.49 12.72 -17.55
CA ASN A 79 16.80 12.11 -17.30
C ASN A 79 16.76 10.80 -16.48
N HIS A 80 15.60 10.31 -16.06
CA HIS A 80 15.50 9.08 -15.27
C HIS A 80 15.74 7.81 -16.14
N PRO A 81 16.54 6.82 -15.68
CA PRO A 81 16.85 5.63 -16.48
C PRO A 81 15.62 4.88 -17.00
N SER A 82 14.53 4.80 -16.21
CA SER A 82 13.28 4.14 -16.64
C SER A 82 12.67 4.76 -17.90
N LEU A 83 12.85 6.07 -18.14
CA LEU A 83 12.32 6.77 -19.32
C LEU A 83 13.17 6.61 -20.57
N SER A 84 14.40 6.10 -20.43
CA SER A 84 15.34 5.92 -21.54
C SER A 84 15.00 4.70 -22.41
N ASP A 85 14.15 3.79 -21.94
CA ASP A 85 13.77 2.58 -22.67
C ASP A 85 13.03 2.93 -23.99
N PRO A 86 13.51 2.51 -25.18
CA PRO A 86 12.87 2.81 -26.46
C PRO A 86 11.55 2.07 -26.70
N SER A 87 11.21 1.04 -25.89
CA SER A 87 9.94 0.31 -25.99
C SER A 87 8.75 1.07 -25.37
N LEU A 88 9.01 1.97 -24.42
CA LEU A 88 7.96 2.76 -23.76
C LEU A 88 7.24 3.71 -24.73
N PRO A 89 5.89 3.74 -24.73
CA PRO A 89 5.13 4.70 -25.53
C PRO A 89 5.52 6.16 -25.26
N GLN A 90 5.69 6.97 -26.30
CA GLN A 90 6.00 8.40 -26.17
C GLN A 90 4.97 9.13 -25.29
N SER A 91 3.70 8.72 -25.36
CA SER A 91 2.61 9.22 -24.53
C SER A 91 2.85 8.97 -23.04
N LEU A 92 3.32 7.79 -22.67
CA LEU A 92 3.61 7.46 -21.28
C LEU A 92 4.82 8.25 -20.77
N LYS A 93 5.87 8.38 -21.60
CA LYS A 93 7.02 9.24 -21.27
C LYS A 93 6.56 10.68 -21.00
N LEU A 94 5.67 11.20 -21.84
CA LEU A 94 5.12 12.55 -21.71
C LEU A 94 4.32 12.74 -20.40
N ILE A 95 3.57 11.72 -19.97
CA ILE A 95 2.82 11.75 -18.70
C ILE A 95 3.76 11.75 -17.50
N VAL A 96 4.72 10.82 -17.44
CA VAL A 96 5.68 10.73 -16.33
C VAL A 96 6.49 12.01 -16.22
N VAL A 97 6.93 12.57 -17.35
CA VAL A 97 7.66 13.86 -17.41
C VAL A 97 6.78 15.03 -16.97
N ALA A 98 5.49 15.06 -17.35
CA ALA A 98 4.55 16.08 -16.89
C ALA A 98 4.27 15.96 -15.37
N ILE A 99 4.07 14.75 -14.85
CA ILE A 99 3.93 14.49 -13.40
C ILE A 99 5.18 14.99 -12.66
N LYS A 100 6.38 14.62 -13.11
CA LYS A 100 7.66 15.06 -12.52
C LYS A 100 7.79 16.58 -12.48
N PHE A 101 7.43 17.28 -13.57
CA PHE A 101 7.41 18.73 -13.58
C PHE A 101 6.41 19.31 -12.57
N LEU A 102 5.19 18.77 -12.51
CA LEU A 102 4.18 19.24 -11.55
C LEU A 102 4.58 19.02 -10.09
N CYS A 103 5.19 17.87 -9.76
CA CYS A 103 5.68 17.57 -8.40
C CYS A 103 6.89 18.43 -8.01
N HIS A 104 7.80 18.69 -8.96
CA HIS A 104 8.83 19.71 -8.76
C HIS A 104 8.21 21.08 -8.46
N ARG A 105 7.18 21.48 -9.22
CA ARG A 105 6.58 22.80 -9.06
C ARG A 105 5.76 22.96 -7.78
N SER A 106 5.16 21.88 -7.26
CA SER A 106 4.49 21.91 -5.94
C SER A 106 5.48 21.93 -4.77
N SER A 107 6.74 21.56 -4.99
CA SER A 107 7.81 21.70 -3.98
C SER A 107 8.34 23.14 -3.85
N LEU A 108 8.05 24.02 -4.82
CA LEU A 108 8.51 25.41 -4.79
C LEU A 108 7.67 26.23 -3.79
N PRO A 109 8.31 27.06 -2.94
CA PRO A 109 7.57 28.01 -2.12
C PRO A 109 6.96 29.10 -3.02
N GLU A 110 5.69 29.43 -2.75
CA GLU A 110 4.91 30.55 -3.33
C GLU A 110 4.24 30.33 -4.71
N SER A 111 3.07 29.69 -4.72
CA SER A 111 1.87 30.22 -5.43
C SER A 111 0.63 29.34 -5.16
N THR A 112 -0.29 29.80 -4.31
CA THR A 112 -1.53 29.05 -3.96
C THR A 112 -2.35 28.65 -5.18
N MET A 113 -2.43 29.51 -6.20
CA MET A 113 -3.14 29.24 -7.46
C MET A 113 -2.51 28.11 -8.28
N SER A 114 -1.18 27.91 -8.20
CA SER A 114 -0.55 26.75 -8.83
C SER A 114 -0.73 25.48 -8.01
N HIS A 115 -0.70 25.50 -6.67
CA HIS A 115 -0.95 24.28 -5.88
C HIS A 115 -2.32 23.67 -6.16
N THR A 116 -3.39 24.48 -6.18
CA THR A 116 -4.74 24.00 -6.56
C THR A 116 -4.78 23.44 -7.98
N THR A 117 -4.14 24.12 -8.93
CA THR A 117 -4.09 23.66 -10.33
C THR A 117 -3.33 22.34 -10.44
N ILE A 118 -2.15 22.22 -9.82
CA ILE A 118 -1.32 21.01 -9.78
C ILE A 118 -2.11 19.84 -9.18
N CYS A 119 -2.72 20.05 -8.02
CA CYS A 119 -3.51 19.04 -7.33
C CYS A 119 -4.67 18.55 -8.22
N GLN A 120 -5.38 19.46 -8.88
CA GLN A 120 -6.44 19.13 -9.84
C GLN A 120 -5.92 18.37 -11.08
N SER A 121 -4.78 18.76 -11.65
CA SER A 121 -4.16 18.04 -12.77
C SER A 121 -3.76 16.61 -12.42
N LEU A 122 -3.22 16.41 -11.20
CA LEU A 122 -2.81 15.09 -10.70
C LEU A 122 -4.04 14.23 -10.34
N ASN A 123 -5.02 14.78 -9.62
CA ASN A 123 -6.30 14.14 -9.35
C ASN A 123 -7.06 13.80 -10.65
N ALA A 124 -6.85 14.55 -11.73
CA ALA A 124 -7.42 14.25 -13.04
C ALA A 124 -6.68 13.14 -13.81
N VAL A 125 -5.47 12.71 -13.41
CA VAL A 125 -4.74 11.62 -14.08
C VAL A 125 -4.71 10.32 -13.28
N ILE A 126 -4.67 10.36 -11.95
CA ILE A 126 -4.58 9.16 -11.11
C ILE A 126 -5.75 8.18 -11.35
N PRO A 127 -7.04 8.60 -11.30
CA PRO A 127 -8.14 7.72 -11.67
C PRO A 127 -8.06 7.26 -13.12
N LYS A 128 -7.45 8.03 -14.04
CA LYS A 128 -7.30 7.61 -15.45
C LYS A 128 -6.22 6.55 -15.64
N ILE A 129 -5.16 6.54 -14.83
CA ILE A 129 -4.17 5.46 -14.80
C ILE A 129 -4.83 4.18 -14.27
N MET A 130 -5.72 4.30 -13.28
CA MET A 130 -6.48 3.17 -12.74
C MET A 130 -7.57 2.64 -13.68
N THR A 131 -8.31 3.54 -14.36
CA THR A 131 -9.53 3.24 -15.14
C THR A 131 -9.34 3.24 -16.65
N THR A 132 -8.13 3.46 -17.16
CA THR A 132 -7.84 3.41 -18.60
C THR A 132 -8.46 2.15 -19.19
N GLU A 133 -9.29 2.26 -20.26
CA GLU A 133 -9.99 1.13 -20.94
C GLU A 133 -9.05 0.07 -21.59
N TYR A 134 -7.76 0.14 -21.30
CA TYR A 134 -6.90 -1.04 -21.31
C TYR A 134 -7.51 -2.04 -20.33
N SER A 135 -7.43 -3.35 -20.62
CA SER A 135 -7.62 -4.26 -19.51
C SER A 135 -6.47 -3.96 -18.54
N PHE A 136 -6.76 -3.85 -17.24
CA PHE A 136 -5.77 -3.55 -16.21
C PHE A 136 -4.52 -4.46 -16.31
N TRP A 137 -4.71 -5.65 -16.89
CA TRP A 137 -3.75 -6.70 -17.24
C TRP A 137 -2.85 -6.43 -18.47
N ASP A 138 -3.03 -5.32 -19.20
CA ASP A 138 -2.27 -5.01 -20.43
C ASP A 138 -1.03 -4.14 -20.19
N ILE A 139 -0.81 -3.63 -18.97
CA ILE A 139 0.39 -2.85 -18.64
C ILE A 139 1.62 -3.77 -18.61
N THR A 140 2.67 -3.38 -19.34
CA THR A 140 3.95 -4.08 -19.28
C THR A 140 4.72 -3.70 -18.01
N SER A 141 5.58 -4.59 -17.52
CA SER A 141 6.40 -4.33 -16.33
C SER A 141 7.32 -3.09 -16.51
N GLN A 142 7.74 -2.78 -17.75
CA GLN A 142 8.45 -1.54 -18.09
C GLN A 142 7.56 -0.29 -17.89
N GLU A 143 6.31 -0.33 -18.33
CA GLU A 143 5.36 0.78 -18.17
C GLU A 143 4.98 0.99 -16.71
N ALA A 144 4.75 -0.10 -15.96
CA ALA A 144 4.58 -0.06 -14.51
C ALA A 144 5.81 0.54 -13.81
N THR A 145 7.02 0.11 -14.17
CA THR A 145 8.29 0.68 -13.64
C THR A 145 8.41 2.19 -13.91
N ALA A 146 7.99 2.67 -15.09
CA ALA A 146 8.02 4.10 -15.39
C ALA A 146 6.96 4.89 -14.60
N LEU A 147 5.79 4.30 -14.35
CA LEU A 147 4.71 4.89 -13.56
C LEU A 147 5.02 4.92 -12.06
N ILE A 148 5.55 3.84 -11.49
CA ILE A 148 5.95 3.73 -10.08
C ILE A 148 6.78 4.94 -9.64
N VAL A 149 7.84 5.26 -10.39
CA VAL A 149 8.70 6.42 -10.11
C VAL A 149 7.92 7.75 -10.13
N ALA A 150 6.94 7.90 -11.03
CA ALA A 150 6.11 9.10 -11.10
C ALA A 150 5.11 9.19 -9.93
N LEU A 151 4.61 8.05 -9.47
CA LEU A 151 3.68 7.94 -8.34
C LEU A 151 4.43 8.19 -7.02
N GLU A 152 5.68 7.74 -6.88
CA GLU A 152 6.56 8.09 -5.76
C GLU A 152 6.81 9.60 -5.67
N ASP A 153 7.07 10.26 -6.81
CA ASP A 153 7.22 11.73 -6.87
C ASP A 153 5.93 12.45 -6.41
N ILE A 154 4.73 11.92 -6.73
CA ILE A 154 3.45 12.46 -6.26
C ILE A 154 3.28 12.22 -4.76
N ILE A 155 3.52 11.00 -4.26
CA ILE A 155 3.42 10.67 -2.83
C ILE A 155 4.34 11.58 -2.01
N ALA A 156 5.59 11.76 -2.45
CA ALA A 156 6.55 12.67 -1.83
C ALA A 156 6.06 14.14 -1.81
N ALA A 157 5.40 14.59 -2.89
CA ALA A 157 4.81 15.93 -2.94
C ALA A 157 3.61 16.09 -1.98
N CYS A 158 2.76 15.07 -1.85
CA CYS A 158 1.62 15.04 -0.92
C CYS A 158 2.06 15.03 0.55
N LEU A 159 3.15 14.31 0.87
CA LEU A 159 3.70 14.21 2.24
C LEU A 159 4.55 15.43 2.65
N SER A 160 4.67 16.45 1.78
CA SER A 160 5.29 17.72 2.14
C SER A 160 4.50 18.44 3.25
N PRO A 161 5.15 18.98 4.31
CA PRO A 161 4.47 19.70 5.39
C PRO A 161 3.59 20.88 4.96
N LEU A 162 3.76 21.37 3.73
CA LEU A 162 2.94 22.40 3.10
C LEU A 162 1.52 21.92 2.73
N HIS A 163 1.32 20.62 2.45
CA HIS A 163 0.09 20.10 1.84
C HIS A 163 -0.77 19.21 2.76
N ILE A 164 -0.20 18.70 3.88
CA ILE A 164 -0.87 17.76 4.81
C ILE A 164 -2.20 18.30 5.40
N MET A 165 -2.46 19.60 5.32
CA MET A 165 -3.67 20.25 5.85
C MET A 165 -4.78 20.47 4.79
N GLU A 166 -4.55 20.17 3.51
CA GLU A 166 -5.52 20.38 2.42
C GLU A 166 -6.20 19.06 2.00
N SER A 167 -7.54 19.03 1.97
CA SER A 167 -8.33 17.83 1.64
C SER A 167 -7.95 17.20 0.30
N ASP A 168 -7.83 18.02 -0.74
CA ASP A 168 -7.64 17.57 -2.11
C ASP A 168 -6.29 16.85 -2.30
N TRP A 169 -5.29 17.18 -1.48
CA TRP A 169 -3.99 16.52 -1.42
C TRP A 169 -4.02 15.21 -0.60
N ILE A 170 -4.84 15.14 0.44
CA ILE A 170 -5.07 13.92 1.22
C ILE A 170 -5.76 12.85 0.35
N ASP A 171 -6.72 13.27 -0.47
CA ASP A 171 -7.42 12.42 -1.43
C ASP A 171 -6.49 12.03 -2.59
N LEU A 172 -5.74 12.98 -3.18
CA LEU A 172 -4.71 12.67 -4.18
C LEU A 172 -3.71 11.63 -3.67
N CYS A 173 -3.24 11.79 -2.44
CA CYS A 173 -2.31 10.85 -1.81
C CYS A 173 -2.90 9.44 -1.69
N HIS A 174 -4.20 9.33 -1.36
CA HIS A 174 -4.90 8.04 -1.29
C HIS A 174 -4.87 7.30 -2.62
N ASP A 175 -5.41 7.95 -3.64
CA ASP A 175 -5.63 7.32 -4.93
C ASP A 175 -4.27 7.05 -5.61
N THR A 176 -3.25 7.88 -5.34
CA THR A 176 -1.87 7.65 -5.77
C THR A 176 -1.25 6.44 -5.08
N ILE A 177 -1.45 6.25 -3.77
CA ILE A 177 -0.97 5.06 -3.04
C ILE A 177 -1.68 3.80 -3.55
N GLU A 178 -2.99 3.86 -3.81
CA GLU A 178 -3.72 2.73 -4.38
C GLU A 178 -3.19 2.35 -5.77
N VAL A 179 -3.01 3.33 -6.68
CA VAL A 179 -2.43 3.09 -8.00
C VAL A 179 -0.96 2.65 -7.93
N TYR A 180 -0.16 3.22 -7.02
CA TYR A 180 1.24 2.81 -6.79
C TYR A 180 1.31 1.33 -6.40
N TYR A 181 0.48 0.91 -5.44
CA TYR A 181 0.38 -0.48 -5.04
C TYR A 181 0.00 -1.41 -6.21
N TRP A 182 -0.97 -1.00 -7.02
CA TRP A 182 -1.39 -1.78 -8.18
C TRP A 182 -0.26 -1.95 -9.21
N MET A 183 0.55 -0.90 -9.43
CA MET A 183 1.76 -1.01 -10.27
C MET A 183 2.86 -1.85 -9.60
N ALA A 184 3.00 -1.77 -8.28
CA ALA A 184 3.94 -2.56 -7.49
C ALA A 184 3.69 -4.07 -7.58
N PHE A 185 2.46 -4.50 -7.87
CA PHE A 185 2.15 -5.90 -8.17
C PHE A 185 2.76 -6.36 -9.52
N GLU A 186 2.75 -5.49 -10.56
CA GLU A 186 3.25 -5.79 -11.91
C GLU A 186 4.77 -5.52 -12.09
N ALA A 187 5.33 -4.62 -11.28
CA ALA A 187 6.76 -4.29 -11.28
C ALA A 187 7.34 -4.18 -9.85
N PRO A 188 7.31 -5.27 -9.05
CA PRO A 188 7.75 -5.27 -7.65
C PRO A 188 9.20 -4.81 -7.45
N SER A 189 10.09 -5.08 -8.41
CA SER A 189 11.51 -4.67 -8.35
C SER A 189 11.76 -3.19 -8.63
N ALA A 190 10.74 -2.42 -9.01
CA ALA A 190 10.85 -0.97 -9.24
C ALA A 190 10.48 -0.14 -8.01
N CYS A 191 9.90 -0.75 -6.98
CA CYS A 191 9.40 -0.08 -5.78
C CYS A 191 10.56 0.38 -4.89
N SER A 192 10.66 1.68 -4.61
CA SER A 192 11.60 2.24 -3.64
C SER A 192 10.91 2.72 -2.35
N PHE A 193 9.58 2.91 -2.38
CA PHE A 193 8.81 3.38 -1.24
C PHE A 193 8.76 2.34 -0.10
N CYS A 194 9.47 2.63 0.99
CA CYS A 194 9.37 1.91 2.26
C CYS A 194 8.19 2.46 3.10
N TRP A 195 7.41 1.57 3.73
CA TRP A 195 6.18 1.91 4.47
C TRP A 195 6.40 2.81 5.70
N ASP A 196 7.66 3.04 6.08
CA ASP A 196 8.08 3.84 7.23
C ASP A 196 7.49 5.27 7.30
N GLN A 197 6.96 5.80 6.19
CA GLN A 197 6.36 7.14 6.14
C GLN A 197 4.85 7.18 6.42
N ILE A 198 4.12 6.06 6.33
CA ILE A 198 2.66 6.00 6.54
C ILE A 198 2.36 5.69 8.02
N LYS A 199 2.92 6.50 8.94
CA LYS A 199 2.85 6.24 10.40
C LYS A 199 1.82 7.05 11.17
N ASP A 200 1.21 8.07 10.57
CA ASP A 200 0.45 9.10 11.31
C ASP A 200 -1.06 9.16 10.96
N ASN A 201 -1.57 8.26 10.11
CA ASN A 201 -2.96 8.28 9.63
C ASN A 201 -3.73 7.00 10.02
N SER A 202 -4.08 6.88 11.30
CA SER A 202 -4.70 5.69 11.93
C SER A 202 -6.14 5.34 11.45
N TYR A 203 -6.62 5.94 10.36
CA TYR A 203 -7.92 5.59 9.73
C TYR A 203 -7.76 4.97 8.33
N ARG A 204 -6.59 5.12 7.69
CA ARG A 204 -6.35 4.67 6.31
C ARG A 204 -5.70 3.27 6.24
N SER A 205 -5.20 2.79 7.37
CA SER A 205 -4.47 1.52 7.52
C SER A 205 -5.21 0.28 7.05
N ASP A 206 -6.56 0.25 7.06
CA ASP A 206 -7.31 -0.97 6.75
C ASP A 206 -7.28 -1.32 5.25
N ASN A 207 -7.43 -0.32 4.37
CA ASN A 207 -7.29 -0.51 2.93
C ASN A 207 -5.86 -0.94 2.61
N GLU A 208 -4.88 -0.20 3.12
CA GLU A 208 -3.43 -0.43 2.94
C GLU A 208 -2.99 -1.81 3.45
N CYS A 209 -3.47 -2.25 4.61
CA CYS A 209 -3.20 -3.59 5.13
C CYS A 209 -3.87 -4.68 4.28
N GLY A 210 -5.12 -4.53 3.84
CA GLY A 210 -5.78 -5.51 2.97
C GLY A 210 -5.07 -5.62 1.61
N VAL A 211 -4.61 -4.49 1.09
CA VAL A 211 -3.72 -4.35 -0.07
C VAL A 211 -2.42 -5.15 0.14
N PHE A 212 -1.67 -4.89 1.20
CA PHE A 212 -0.40 -5.58 1.46
C PHE A 212 -0.58 -7.08 1.78
N THR A 213 -1.70 -7.45 2.42
CA THR A 213 -2.15 -8.84 2.62
C THR A 213 -2.22 -9.61 1.31
N ASN A 214 -2.83 -9.03 0.26
CA ASN A 214 -2.96 -9.69 -1.05
C ASN A 214 -1.59 -10.03 -1.69
N LEU A 215 -0.52 -9.28 -1.42
CA LEU A 215 0.83 -9.61 -1.92
C LEU A 215 1.47 -10.76 -1.15
N LEU A 216 1.27 -10.78 0.17
CA LEU A 216 1.75 -11.84 1.05
C LEU A 216 1.01 -13.17 0.77
N GLU A 217 -0.31 -13.15 0.58
CA GLU A 217 -1.11 -14.31 0.17
C GLU A 217 -0.71 -14.88 -1.20
N LYS A 218 -0.26 -14.02 -2.12
CA LYS A 218 0.31 -14.42 -3.42
C LYS A 218 1.78 -14.84 -3.34
N HIS A 219 2.37 -14.88 -2.14
CA HIS A 219 3.76 -15.25 -1.86
C HIS A 219 4.80 -14.42 -2.63
N ILE A 220 4.52 -13.14 -2.90
CA ILE A 220 5.44 -12.26 -3.65
C ILE A 220 6.66 -11.91 -2.78
N PRO A 221 7.91 -12.33 -3.10
CA PRO A 221 9.03 -12.25 -2.15
C PRO A 221 9.38 -10.83 -1.66
N ILE A 222 9.21 -9.80 -2.50
CA ILE A 222 9.47 -8.41 -2.08
C ILE A 222 8.54 -7.98 -0.94
N ALA A 223 7.31 -8.50 -0.89
CA ALA A 223 6.35 -8.11 0.15
C ALA A 223 6.80 -8.59 1.54
N PHE A 224 7.41 -9.77 1.63
CA PHE A 224 7.98 -10.30 2.87
C PHE A 224 9.20 -9.47 3.29
N THR A 225 10.12 -9.21 2.34
CA THR A 225 11.30 -8.36 2.55
C THR A 225 10.88 -7.01 3.12
N VAL A 226 9.93 -6.35 2.48
CA VAL A 226 9.37 -5.05 2.88
C VAL A 226 8.67 -5.13 4.24
N PHE A 227 7.94 -6.19 4.55
CA PHE A 227 7.28 -6.39 5.86
C PHE A 227 8.31 -6.47 7.00
N HIS A 228 9.44 -7.14 6.74
CA HIS A 228 10.54 -7.28 7.69
C HIS A 228 11.33 -5.97 7.85
N GLU A 229 11.78 -5.38 6.74
CA GLU A 229 12.59 -4.15 6.74
C GLU A 229 11.83 -2.95 7.32
N SER A 230 10.54 -2.82 7.02
CA SER A 230 9.64 -1.78 7.60
C SER A 230 9.26 -2.07 9.06
N GLN A 231 9.78 -3.14 9.67
CA GLN A 231 9.49 -3.57 11.04
C GLN A 231 7.98 -3.64 11.34
N CYS A 232 7.19 -4.22 10.43
CA CYS A 232 5.73 -4.21 10.54
C CYS A 232 5.22 -4.85 11.84
N LEU A 233 5.83 -5.93 12.34
CA LEU A 233 5.45 -6.51 13.63
C LEU A 233 5.71 -5.56 14.82
N PRO A 234 6.94 -5.05 15.05
CA PRO A 234 7.17 -4.01 16.06
C PRO A 234 6.25 -2.79 15.94
N PHE A 235 5.99 -2.33 14.71
CA PHE A 235 5.08 -1.21 14.45
C PHE A 235 3.66 -1.53 14.90
N LEU A 236 3.05 -2.62 14.41
CA LEU A 236 1.71 -3.07 14.81
C LEU A 236 1.62 -3.31 16.32
N GLY A 237 2.68 -3.87 16.93
CA GLY A 237 2.80 -4.11 18.37
C GLY A 237 2.81 -2.85 19.25
N SER A 238 3.04 -1.68 18.67
CA SER A 238 3.05 -0.38 19.37
C SER A 238 1.79 0.46 19.14
N HIS A 239 0.86 -0.03 18.31
CA HIS A 239 -0.36 0.68 17.94
C HIS A 239 -1.62 -0.05 18.42
N THR A 240 -2.77 0.63 18.29
CA THR A 240 -4.09 0.01 18.37
C THR A 240 -4.18 -1.08 17.29
N PHE A 241 -4.52 -2.32 17.65
CA PHE A 241 -4.65 -3.38 16.66
C PHE A 241 -5.91 -3.19 15.79
N HIS A 242 -5.76 -3.28 14.47
CA HIS A 242 -6.87 -3.15 13.52
C HIS A 242 -7.30 -4.50 12.94
N LYS A 243 -8.52 -4.59 12.42
CA LYS A 243 -9.03 -5.82 11.78
C LYS A 243 -8.15 -6.26 10.62
N ALA A 244 -7.69 -5.32 9.79
CA ALA A 244 -6.85 -5.64 8.65
C ALA A 244 -5.44 -6.12 9.06
N SER A 245 -4.95 -5.76 10.26
CA SER A 245 -3.70 -6.28 10.82
C SER A 245 -3.75 -7.79 11.04
N VAL A 246 -4.93 -8.34 11.35
CA VAL A 246 -5.16 -9.79 11.52
C VAL A 246 -4.86 -10.53 10.22
N SER A 247 -5.50 -10.12 9.13
CA SER A 247 -5.29 -10.70 7.80
C SER A 247 -3.84 -10.54 7.34
N LEU A 248 -3.23 -9.38 7.59
CA LEU A 248 -1.86 -9.09 7.20
C LEU A 248 -0.84 -10.01 7.91
N VAL A 249 -0.96 -10.16 9.24
CA VAL A 249 -0.08 -11.04 10.02
C VAL A 249 -0.31 -12.51 9.69
N SER A 250 -1.58 -12.91 9.44
CA SER A 250 -1.93 -14.25 8.97
C SER A 250 -1.28 -14.59 7.62
N ALA A 251 -1.36 -13.68 6.64
CA ALA A 251 -0.74 -13.85 5.33
C ALA A 251 0.79 -13.91 5.39
N TYR A 252 1.42 -13.08 6.23
CA TYR A 252 2.87 -13.14 6.47
C TYR A 252 3.31 -14.50 7.03
N ILE A 253 2.64 -14.99 8.08
CA ILE A 253 2.97 -16.26 8.75
C ILE A 253 2.71 -17.46 7.83
N THR A 254 1.54 -17.52 7.20
CA THR A 254 1.19 -18.63 6.30
C THR A 254 2.08 -18.65 5.05
N GLY A 255 2.48 -17.48 4.55
CA GLY A 255 3.41 -17.37 3.43
C GLY A 255 4.84 -17.84 3.76
N ILE A 256 5.39 -17.49 4.92
CA ILE A 256 6.70 -18.01 5.37
C ILE A 256 6.64 -19.54 5.52
N LEU A 257 5.56 -20.06 6.10
CA LEU A 257 5.36 -21.50 6.26
C LEU A 257 5.27 -22.22 4.91
N ALA A 258 4.57 -21.64 3.93
CA ALA A 258 4.52 -22.15 2.56
C ALA A 258 5.92 -22.14 1.90
N MET A 259 6.68 -21.04 2.03
CA MET A 259 8.05 -20.94 1.49
C MET A 259 9.04 -21.89 2.17
N GLN A 260 8.86 -22.20 3.45
CA GLN A 260 9.65 -23.19 4.17
C GLN A 260 9.38 -24.62 3.70
N GLN A 261 8.12 -24.91 3.33
CA GLN A 261 7.69 -26.23 2.86
C GLN A 261 7.95 -26.44 1.35
N ASP A 262 8.01 -25.38 0.55
CA ASP A 262 8.21 -25.50 -0.90
C ASP A 262 9.68 -25.77 -1.28
N SER A 263 9.88 -26.92 -1.91
CA SER A 263 11.15 -27.32 -2.53
C SER A 263 11.60 -26.43 -3.69
N ASN A 264 10.69 -25.67 -4.31
CA ASN A 264 10.91 -24.87 -5.51
C ASN A 264 11.19 -23.37 -5.21
N ARG A 265 11.71 -23.11 -3.99
CA ARG A 265 12.15 -21.84 -3.39
C ARG A 265 12.12 -20.59 -4.29
N ALA A 266 11.04 -19.82 -4.16
CA ALA A 266 10.93 -18.46 -4.69
C ALA A 266 11.76 -17.42 -3.89
N MET A 267 12.19 -17.77 -2.67
CA MET A 267 13.03 -16.97 -1.78
C MET A 267 14.26 -17.78 -1.38
N ASP A 268 15.41 -17.13 -1.24
CA ASP A 268 16.64 -17.79 -0.82
C ASP A 268 16.61 -18.22 0.67
N ALA A 269 17.58 -19.04 1.06
CA ALA A 269 17.62 -19.62 2.41
C ALA A 269 17.95 -18.61 3.51
N GLU A 270 18.68 -17.55 3.19
CA GLU A 270 19.13 -16.53 4.15
C GLU A 270 17.98 -15.56 4.44
N SER A 271 17.30 -15.07 3.40
CA SER A 271 16.10 -14.24 3.54
C SER A 271 15.00 -14.98 4.32
N LEU A 272 14.75 -16.26 4.02
CA LEU A 272 13.78 -17.06 4.76
C LEU A 272 14.16 -17.19 6.26
N GLN A 273 15.45 -17.40 6.56
CA GLN A 273 15.92 -17.48 7.93
C GLN A 273 15.75 -16.14 8.67
N GLN A 274 15.99 -15.00 8.02
CA GLN A 274 15.75 -13.67 8.61
C GLN A 274 14.27 -13.47 9.00
N HIS A 275 13.33 -13.90 8.15
CA HIS A 275 11.90 -13.86 8.47
C HIS A 275 11.53 -14.77 9.65
N MET A 276 12.16 -15.94 9.76
CA MET A 276 12.00 -16.83 10.91
C MET A 276 12.59 -16.21 12.18
N ASP A 277 13.82 -15.67 12.13
CA ASP A 277 14.50 -15.02 13.26
C ASP A 277 13.69 -13.81 13.78
N CYS A 278 13.03 -13.08 12.87
CA CYS A 278 12.09 -12.02 13.23
C CYS A 278 10.88 -12.54 14.01
N LEU A 279 10.34 -13.72 13.67
CA LEU A 279 9.23 -14.36 14.41
C LEU A 279 9.69 -15.06 15.70
N TYR A 280 10.95 -15.51 15.79
CA TYR A 280 11.56 -16.05 17.01
C TYR A 280 11.82 -14.96 18.07
N ASN A 281 11.84 -13.68 17.70
CA ASN A 281 11.91 -12.60 18.69
C ASN A 281 10.67 -12.64 19.62
N PRO A 282 10.81 -12.80 20.95
CA PRO A 282 9.67 -13.00 21.85
C PRO A 282 8.65 -11.85 21.85
N GLN A 283 9.07 -10.62 21.53
CA GLN A 283 8.15 -9.49 21.44
C GLN A 283 7.36 -9.51 20.14
N ASN A 284 7.99 -9.86 19.02
CA ASN A 284 7.31 -10.01 17.73
C ASN A 284 6.36 -11.21 17.73
N GLN A 285 6.77 -12.33 18.34
CA GLN A 285 5.92 -13.51 18.51
C GLN A 285 4.68 -13.17 19.34
N PHE A 286 4.87 -12.52 20.49
CA PHE A 286 3.75 -12.06 21.32
C PHE A 286 2.81 -11.12 20.56
N THR A 287 3.34 -10.12 19.85
CA THR A 287 2.55 -9.23 19.00
C THR A 287 1.77 -9.99 17.93
N ALA A 288 2.40 -10.93 17.22
CA ALA A 288 1.75 -11.75 16.21
C ALA A 288 0.60 -12.59 16.81
N CYS A 289 0.85 -13.27 17.94
CA CYS A 289 -0.18 -14.02 18.65
C CYS A 289 -1.35 -13.14 19.11
N SER A 290 -1.07 -11.96 19.69
CA SER A 290 -2.12 -11.04 20.15
C SER A 290 -2.98 -10.52 19.00
N ILE A 291 -2.37 -10.22 17.84
CA ILE A 291 -3.09 -9.77 16.64
C ILE A 291 -3.94 -10.91 16.06
N LEU A 292 -3.35 -12.09 15.85
CA LEU A 292 -4.07 -13.24 15.29
C LEU A 292 -5.26 -13.66 16.13
N ALA A 293 -5.10 -13.62 17.46
CA ALA A 293 -6.18 -13.96 18.38
C ALA A 293 -7.43 -13.10 18.14
N MET A 294 -7.28 -11.79 17.89
CA MET A 294 -8.41 -10.89 17.67
C MET A 294 -9.34 -11.28 16.50
N SER A 295 -8.95 -12.21 15.62
CA SER A 295 -9.84 -12.74 14.59
C SER A 295 -11.13 -13.37 15.17
N ASP A 296 -11.12 -13.85 16.42
CA ASP A 296 -12.30 -14.46 17.08
C ASP A 296 -13.47 -13.46 17.21
N ILE A 297 -13.15 -12.17 17.36
CA ILE A 297 -14.13 -11.06 17.43
C ILE A 297 -14.94 -10.95 16.13
N PHE A 298 -14.42 -11.48 15.02
CA PHE A 298 -15.04 -11.43 13.69
C PHE A 298 -15.56 -12.80 13.18
N HIS A 299 -15.77 -13.76 14.08
CA HIS A 299 -16.58 -14.99 13.90
C HIS A 299 -15.94 -16.24 13.25
N ASP A 300 -14.62 -16.43 13.21
CA ASP A 300 -14.04 -17.73 12.81
C ASP A 300 -12.90 -18.25 13.71
N GLN A 301 -13.28 -19.06 14.70
CA GLN A 301 -12.35 -19.82 15.56
C GLN A 301 -11.46 -20.79 14.77
N THR A 302 -11.91 -21.27 13.61
CA THR A 302 -11.14 -22.16 12.74
C THR A 302 -9.96 -21.42 12.13
N ALA A 303 -10.17 -20.15 11.73
CA ALA A 303 -9.11 -19.28 11.24
C ALA A 303 -8.11 -18.94 12.36
N VAL A 304 -8.56 -18.53 13.55
CA VAL A 304 -7.69 -18.30 14.72
C VAL A 304 -6.81 -19.52 14.99
N HIS A 305 -7.41 -20.70 15.12
CA HIS A 305 -6.70 -21.94 15.39
C HIS A 305 -5.69 -22.27 14.28
N LYS A 306 -6.09 -22.16 13.01
CA LYS A 306 -5.22 -22.41 11.85
C LYS A 306 -4.00 -21.49 11.87
N ASP A 307 -4.18 -20.21 12.14
CA ASP A 307 -3.13 -19.21 12.01
C ASP A 307 -2.16 -19.26 13.21
N ILE A 308 -2.66 -19.49 14.42
CA ILE A 308 -1.82 -19.77 15.59
C ILE A 308 -1.07 -21.11 15.40
N THR A 309 -1.71 -22.13 14.80
CA THR A 309 -1.03 -23.39 14.43
C THR A 309 0.10 -23.14 13.43
N ALA A 310 -0.12 -22.29 12.42
CA ALA A 310 0.91 -21.95 11.43
C ALA A 310 2.12 -21.26 12.09
N LEU A 311 1.89 -20.34 13.02
CA LEU A 311 2.95 -19.69 13.80
C LEU A 311 3.69 -20.69 14.70
N ALA A 312 2.98 -21.62 15.35
CA ALA A 312 3.57 -22.68 16.17
C ALA A 312 4.40 -23.69 15.36
N GLN A 313 4.03 -23.94 14.09
CA GLN A 313 4.81 -24.77 13.17
C GLN A 313 6.10 -24.09 12.69
N LEU A 314 6.10 -22.76 12.54
CA LEU A 314 7.32 -22.00 12.20
C LEU A 314 8.31 -21.93 13.36
N CYS A 315 7.82 -21.82 14.59
CA CYS A 315 8.63 -21.62 15.79
C CYS A 315 8.49 -22.78 16.81
N PRO A 316 8.76 -24.05 16.46
CA PRO A 316 8.51 -25.17 17.36
C PRO A 316 9.46 -25.15 18.57
N GLN A 317 8.89 -25.26 19.77
CA GLN A 317 9.61 -25.42 21.05
C GLN A 317 10.46 -24.22 21.50
N ASP A 318 10.22 -23.00 21.00
CA ASP A 318 10.90 -21.81 21.52
C ASP A 318 10.41 -21.42 22.93
N ALA A 319 11.32 -20.99 23.81
CA ALA A 319 11.00 -20.42 25.13
C ALA A 319 10.19 -19.11 25.03
N ALA A 320 10.24 -18.43 23.89
CA ALA A 320 9.34 -17.33 23.53
C ALA A 320 7.86 -17.72 23.67
N TRP A 321 7.48 -18.99 23.45
CA TRP A 321 6.10 -19.44 23.64
C TRP A 321 5.69 -19.49 25.10
N GLU A 322 6.58 -19.82 26.04
CA GLU A 322 6.28 -19.75 27.47
C GLU A 322 6.06 -18.30 27.91
N GLU A 323 6.88 -17.37 27.41
CA GLU A 323 6.74 -15.94 27.67
C GLU A 323 5.49 -15.34 26.99
N CYS A 324 5.17 -15.78 25.77
CA CYS A 324 3.96 -15.39 25.05
C CYS A 324 2.71 -15.90 25.78
N TYR A 325 2.67 -17.18 26.15
CA TYR A 325 1.59 -17.77 26.94
C TYR A 325 1.44 -17.06 28.29
N ARG A 326 2.55 -16.79 29.00
CA ARG A 326 2.53 -16.05 30.27
C ARG A 326 1.97 -14.64 30.11
N LYS A 327 2.39 -13.89 29.08
CA LYS A 327 1.84 -12.56 28.80
C LYS A 327 0.35 -12.63 28.42
N LEU A 328 -0.06 -13.62 27.63
CA LEU A 328 -1.47 -13.82 27.28
C LEU A 328 -2.31 -14.19 28.52
N ASP A 329 -1.81 -15.04 29.43
CA ASP A 329 -2.47 -15.32 30.72
C ASP A 329 -2.46 -14.09 31.66
N ASP A 330 -1.37 -13.32 31.72
CA ASP A 330 -1.34 -12.04 32.44
C ASP A 330 -2.44 -11.07 31.91
N LEU A 331 -2.70 -11.06 30.59
CA LEU A 331 -3.82 -10.33 29.97
C LEU A 331 -5.20 -10.94 30.25
N VAL A 332 -5.29 -12.27 30.41
CA VAL A 332 -6.51 -13.00 30.79
C VAL A 332 -6.92 -12.70 32.24
N GLN A 333 -5.94 -12.62 33.13
CA GLN A 333 -6.14 -12.37 34.56
C GLN A 333 -6.32 -10.87 34.88
N ASP A 334 -6.10 -9.98 33.91
CA ASP A 334 -6.42 -8.54 34.01
C ASP A 334 -7.94 -8.32 34.02
N LYS A 335 -8.51 -8.35 35.24
CA LYS A 335 -9.95 -8.30 35.50
C LYS A 335 -10.65 -7.05 35.00
N ASP A 336 -9.91 -6.00 34.72
CA ASP A 336 -10.45 -4.74 34.25
C ASP A 336 -10.59 -4.72 32.70
N GLY A 337 -10.12 -5.78 32.01
CA GLY A 337 -10.18 -5.91 30.53
C GLY A 337 -9.42 -4.80 29.80
N GLU A 338 -8.56 -4.07 30.51
CA GLU A 338 -8.06 -2.78 30.05
C GLU A 338 -7.17 -2.90 28.82
N PHE A 339 -6.47 -4.02 28.62
CA PHE A 339 -5.66 -4.21 27.42
C PHE A 339 -6.53 -4.34 26.16
N PHE A 340 -7.39 -5.36 26.08
CA PHE A 340 -8.19 -5.59 24.88
C PHE A 340 -9.17 -4.45 24.63
N SER A 341 -9.79 -3.87 25.66
CA SER A 341 -10.64 -2.67 25.49
C SER A 341 -9.87 -1.40 25.02
N LYS A 342 -8.59 -1.21 25.40
CA LYS A 342 -7.74 -0.12 24.84
C LYS A 342 -7.33 -0.38 23.39
N GLN A 343 -7.20 -1.65 22.99
CA GLN A 343 -6.96 -2.09 21.61
C GLN A 343 -8.24 -2.06 20.75
N LEU A 344 -9.40 -2.35 21.35
CA LEU A 344 -10.72 -2.30 20.75
C LEU A 344 -11.34 -0.89 20.86
N LYS A 345 -10.60 0.11 20.39
CA LYS A 345 -11.19 1.43 20.14
C LYS A 345 -12.07 1.37 18.90
N TRP A 346 -13.28 0.84 19.09
CA TRP A 346 -14.33 0.79 18.08
C TRP A 346 -14.49 2.15 17.42
N GLN A 347 -14.11 2.23 16.16
CA GLN A 347 -14.39 3.40 15.36
C GLN A 347 -15.89 3.41 15.06
N LYS A 348 -16.60 4.34 15.71
CA LYS A 348 -17.92 4.72 15.23
C LYS A 348 -17.74 5.33 13.85
N SER A 349 -18.00 4.55 12.81
CA SER A 349 -18.19 5.03 11.45
C SER A 349 -19.43 5.93 11.40
N GLY A 350 -19.25 7.18 11.81
CA GLY A 350 -20.18 8.24 11.44
C GLY A 350 -20.03 8.47 9.94
N GLU A 351 -21.16 8.49 9.23
CA GLU A 351 -21.25 8.69 7.77
C GLU A 351 -20.76 7.47 6.96
N SER A 352 -21.47 6.88 5.99
CA SER A 352 -22.90 6.91 5.61
C SER A 352 -23.16 5.62 4.76
N TYR A 353 -24.36 5.06 4.55
CA TYR A 353 -25.75 5.54 4.68
C TYR A 353 -26.66 4.42 5.22
N GLY A 354 -27.81 4.77 5.83
CA GLY A 354 -28.88 3.80 6.15
C GLY A 354 -29.76 4.24 7.31
N TYR A 355 -30.85 4.97 7.03
CA TYR A 355 -31.83 5.35 8.05
C TYR A 355 -32.54 4.11 8.62
N PHE A 356 -32.20 3.74 9.86
CA PHE A 356 -33.06 2.93 10.74
C PHE A 356 -33.40 3.75 11.99
N PRO A 357 -34.66 3.73 12.48
CA PRO A 357 -35.04 4.48 13.67
C PRO A 357 -34.32 3.99 14.93
N LEU A 358 -33.65 4.91 15.62
CA LEU A 358 -32.97 4.68 16.91
C LEU A 358 -33.97 4.57 18.06
N GLU A 359 -34.62 3.41 18.21
CA GLU A 359 -35.28 2.99 19.45
C GLU A 359 -34.90 1.55 19.84
N HIS A 360 -33.59 1.26 19.90
CA HIS A 360 -33.05 0.26 20.84
C HIS A 360 -31.55 0.48 21.03
N THR A 361 -31.15 0.78 22.26
CA THR A 361 -29.74 0.79 22.67
C THR A 361 -29.24 -0.66 22.72
N MET A 362 -28.62 -1.13 21.64
CA MET A 362 -27.81 -2.35 21.69
C MET A 362 -26.54 -2.08 22.50
N VAL A 363 -26.65 -2.22 23.82
CA VAL A 363 -25.50 -2.50 24.68
C VAL A 363 -25.16 -3.97 24.44
N PHE A 364 -24.18 -4.23 23.59
CA PHE A 364 -23.54 -5.54 23.57
C PHE A 364 -22.77 -5.73 24.89
N PRO A 365 -22.73 -6.93 25.49
CA PRO A 365 -21.97 -7.15 26.71
C PRO A 365 -20.48 -7.26 26.34
N ASP A 366 -19.73 -6.18 26.53
CA ASP A 366 -18.30 -6.09 26.16
C ASP A 366 -17.47 -7.26 26.73
N SER A 367 -17.84 -7.76 27.91
CA SER A 367 -17.19 -8.92 28.55
C SER A 367 -17.28 -10.22 27.76
N LEU A 368 -18.30 -10.43 26.93
CA LEU A 368 -18.52 -11.74 26.30
C LEU A 368 -17.54 -12.04 25.16
N SER A 369 -16.97 -11.06 24.46
CA SER A 369 -15.96 -11.34 23.42
C SER A 369 -14.58 -11.61 24.01
N GLU A 370 -14.24 -10.96 25.13
CA GLU A 370 -12.93 -11.11 25.77
C GLU A 370 -12.75 -12.52 26.36
N TRP A 371 -13.74 -13.09 27.05
CA TRP A 371 -13.62 -14.46 27.61
C TRP A 371 -13.54 -15.58 26.55
N HIS A 372 -14.11 -15.41 25.35
CA HIS A 372 -14.01 -16.44 24.30
C HIS A 372 -12.63 -16.47 23.62
N LEU A 373 -12.05 -15.29 23.37
CA LEU A 373 -10.67 -15.11 22.88
C LEU A 373 -9.66 -15.87 23.76
N ILE A 374 -9.86 -15.69 25.07
CA ILE A 374 -9.12 -16.28 26.18
C ILE A 374 -9.23 -17.82 26.16
N ASP A 375 -10.45 -18.35 26.05
CA ASP A 375 -10.69 -19.80 26.01
C ASP A 375 -10.09 -20.44 24.74
N CYS A 376 -10.15 -19.77 23.58
CA CYS A 376 -9.55 -20.26 22.33
C CYS A 376 -8.03 -20.40 22.43
N ILE A 377 -7.35 -19.37 22.95
CA ILE A 377 -5.91 -19.40 23.23
C ILE A 377 -5.61 -20.53 24.23
N HIS A 378 -6.30 -20.56 25.36
CA HIS A 378 -6.01 -21.51 26.42
C HIS A 378 -6.24 -22.96 25.98
N HIS A 379 -7.28 -23.24 25.19
CA HIS A 379 -7.54 -24.54 24.62
C HIS A 379 -6.43 -24.99 23.65
N PHE A 380 -5.96 -24.09 22.77
CA PHE A 380 -4.84 -24.36 21.88
C PHE A 380 -3.56 -24.71 22.66
N PHE A 381 -3.17 -23.88 23.63
CA PHE A 381 -1.97 -24.13 24.43
C PHE A 381 -2.07 -25.40 25.28
N GLN A 382 -3.25 -25.72 25.85
CA GLN A 382 -3.47 -27.00 26.53
C GLN A 382 -3.35 -28.20 25.58
N GLN A 383 -3.89 -28.10 24.36
CA GLN A 383 -3.82 -29.17 23.36
C GLN A 383 -2.38 -29.39 22.85
N TRP A 384 -1.61 -28.31 22.67
CA TRP A 384 -0.27 -28.34 22.08
C TRP A 384 0.85 -28.63 23.09
N PHE A 385 0.79 -28.06 24.31
CA PHE A 385 1.83 -28.19 25.34
C PHE A 385 1.42 -29.09 26.53
N GLY A 386 0.12 -29.38 26.70
CA GLY A 386 -0.37 -30.25 27.79
C GLY A 386 0.04 -31.72 27.65
N GLN A 387 0.41 -32.17 26.45
CA GLN A 387 0.97 -33.51 26.23
C GLN A 387 2.48 -33.55 26.55
N LYS A 388 2.82 -33.57 27.85
CA LYS A 388 4.19 -33.95 28.27
C LYS A 388 4.48 -35.41 27.92
N PRO A 389 5.48 -35.73 27.07
CA PRO A 389 5.89 -37.11 26.83
C PRO A 389 6.75 -37.58 28.03
N GLY A 390 6.10 -38.07 29.09
CA GLY A 390 6.80 -38.34 30.35
C GLY A 390 5.96 -39.06 31.42
N GLY A 391 5.12 -40.01 31.02
CA GLY A 391 4.52 -40.98 31.92
C GLY A 391 5.15 -42.35 31.69
N ASP A 392 6.24 -42.66 32.41
CA ASP A 392 6.80 -44.01 32.42
C ASP A 392 5.76 -45.00 32.97
N PRO A 393 5.46 -46.11 32.28
CA PRO A 393 4.63 -47.16 32.86
C PRO A 393 5.45 -47.91 33.91
N GLU A 394 5.12 -47.69 35.19
CA GLU A 394 5.73 -48.42 36.31
C GLU A 394 5.64 -49.93 36.07
N GLN A 395 6.80 -50.57 35.89
CA GLN A 395 6.90 -52.01 35.90
C GLN A 395 6.83 -52.54 37.32
N GLY A 396 5.95 -53.52 37.53
CA GLY A 396 6.20 -54.58 38.50
C GLY A 396 5.37 -54.52 39.77
N GLN A 397 4.30 -55.32 39.79
CA GLN A 397 3.85 -55.92 41.04
C GLN A 397 3.79 -57.45 40.86
N GLN A 398 4.65 -58.14 41.61
CA GLN A 398 4.64 -59.59 41.73
C GLN A 398 3.46 -60.03 42.61
N VAL A 399 2.70 -61.03 42.17
CA VAL A 399 2.34 -62.24 42.93
C VAL A 399 2.30 -63.41 41.96
#